data_AF-A0A0C9Z5U2-F1
#
_entry.id   AF-A0A0C9Z5U2-F1
#
_cell.length_a   1.000
_cell.length_b   1.000
_cell.length_c   1.000
_cell.angle_alpha   90.00
_cell.angle_beta   90.00
_cell.angle_gamma   90.00
#
_symmetry.space_group_name_H-M   'P 1'
#
loop_
_entity.id
_entity.type
_entity.pdbx_description
1 polymer ?
#
loop_
_entity_poly.entity_id
_entity_poly.type
_entity_poly.pdbx_seq_one_letter_code
_entity_poly.pdbx_strand_id
1 'polypeptide(L)'
;LAHGVEPLLPFDLTEATFLLPDISAQLSTAELVGLRACQLAKREDDLALAQQQLFSSRLASVKDFERRFASSIHDYNFPPGSLVLVLNKKIEAASNIKCKPRYFGPMVVVSRSQGGSYRLAEVDGSVSKLKFAAFRLIPYHPHSSTSIEVTQFLNIQDLAGTTPEDR
;
A
#
# COMPACT_ATOMS: atom_id res chain seq x y z
N LEU A 1 8.95 14.57 24.79
CA LEU A 1 9.25 13.67 23.65
C LEU A 1 10.77 13.45 23.58
N ALA A 2 11.31 12.30 24.02
CA ALA A 2 12.74 12.03 23.80
C ALA A 2 13.03 11.75 22.32
N HIS A 3 12.05 11.18 21.60
CA HIS A 3 12.00 11.07 20.15
C HIS A 3 10.56 11.40 19.76
N GLY A 4 10.30 12.49 19.04
CA GLY A 4 8.95 12.96 18.67
C GLY A 4 8.25 12.09 17.63
N VAL A 5 8.29 10.77 17.78
CA VAL A 5 7.79 9.81 16.79
C VAL A 5 6.71 8.95 17.44
N GLU A 6 5.61 8.73 16.71
CA GLU A 6 4.55 7.80 17.08
C GLU A 6 5.16 6.39 17.30
N PRO A 7 4.81 5.68 18.39
CA PRO A 7 5.41 4.38 18.66
C PRO A 7 4.91 3.40 17.60
N LEU A 8 5.79 3.06 16.68
CA LEU A 8 5.49 2.16 15.57
C LEU A 8 5.57 0.69 16.01
N LEU A 9 6.32 0.39 17.07
CA LEU A 9 6.71 -0.96 17.40
C LEU A 9 6.06 -1.46 18.70
N PRO A 10 5.67 -2.75 18.76
CA PRO A 10 5.07 -3.33 19.97
C PRO A 10 5.98 -3.26 21.21
N PHE A 11 7.30 -3.21 21.01
CA PHE A 11 8.25 -3.15 22.12
C PHE A 11 8.14 -1.85 22.92
N ASP A 12 7.76 -0.75 22.27
CA ASP A 12 7.62 0.57 22.92
C ASP A 12 6.53 0.54 24.02
N LEU A 13 5.50 -0.29 23.82
CA LEU A 13 4.44 -0.57 24.80
C LEU A 13 4.95 -1.48 25.93
N THR A 14 5.65 -2.57 25.61
CA THR A 14 6.14 -3.52 26.63
C THR A 14 7.24 -2.91 27.51
N GLU A 15 8.06 -2.04 26.95
CA GLU A 15 9.10 -1.34 27.69
C GLU A 15 8.57 -0.11 28.45
N ALA A 16 7.30 0.26 28.23
CA ALA A 16 6.64 1.42 28.85
C ALA A 16 7.35 2.76 28.57
N THR A 17 8.12 2.80 27.48
CA THR A 17 8.92 3.98 27.08
C THR A 17 8.03 5.20 26.81
N PHE A 18 6.73 4.97 26.58
CA PHE A 18 5.74 5.96 26.15
C PHE A 18 4.76 6.45 27.25
N LEU A 19 4.96 6.10 28.53
CA LEU A 19 4.07 6.55 29.62
C LEU A 19 4.19 8.04 30.01
N LEU A 20 4.92 8.84 29.24
CA LEU A 20 5.02 10.28 29.52
C LEU A 20 3.78 11.00 28.97
N PRO A 21 3.13 11.86 29.77
CA PRO A 21 2.12 12.76 29.24
C PRO A 21 2.73 13.71 28.21
N ASP A 22 1.86 14.33 27.40
CA ASP A 22 2.31 15.32 26.43
C ASP A 22 2.99 16.50 27.15
N ILE A 23 4.25 16.76 26.79
CA ILE A 23 5.08 17.78 27.43
C ILE A 23 4.89 19.07 26.64
N SER A 24 3.83 19.81 26.95
CA SER A 24 3.49 21.07 26.30
C SER A 24 4.17 22.30 26.93
N ALA A 25 4.79 22.13 28.10
CA ALA A 25 5.46 23.19 28.85
C ALA A 25 6.70 22.66 29.57
N GLN A 26 7.51 23.57 30.10
CA GLN A 26 8.68 23.21 30.90
C GLN A 26 8.25 22.54 32.20
N LEU A 27 8.66 21.29 32.40
CA LEU A 27 8.41 20.54 33.63
C LEU A 27 9.37 20.97 34.72
N SER A 28 8.87 21.05 35.96
CA SER A 28 9.72 21.14 37.13
C SER A 28 10.48 19.84 37.36
N THR A 29 11.60 19.91 38.10
CA THR A 29 12.39 18.73 38.44
C THR A 29 11.56 17.68 39.19
N ALA A 30 10.65 18.11 40.08
CA ALA A 30 9.79 17.21 40.83
C ALA A 30 8.81 16.46 39.94
N GLU A 31 8.18 17.16 38.99
CA GLU A 31 7.28 16.54 38.00
C GLU A 31 8.02 15.54 37.12
N LEU A 32 9.22 15.90 36.65
CA LEU A 32 10.04 15.02 35.82
C LEU A 32 10.42 13.73 36.58
N VAL A 33 10.84 13.84 37.83
CA VAL A 33 11.16 12.69 38.70
C VAL A 33 9.91 11.84 38.95
N GLY A 34 8.75 12.46 39.22
CA GLY A 34 7.49 11.76 39.42
C GLY A 34 7.06 10.95 38.20
N LEU A 35 7.09 11.59 37.02
CA LEU A 35 6.80 10.92 35.76
C LEU A 35 7.76 9.75 35.51
N ARG A 36 9.06 9.95 35.76
CA ARG A 36 10.05 8.89 35.59
C ARG A 36 9.83 7.72 36.56
N ALA A 37 9.43 8.00 37.80
CA ALA A 37 9.08 6.98 38.77
C ALA A 37 7.85 6.17 38.31
N CYS A 38 6.81 6.81 37.78
CA CYS A 38 5.66 6.14 37.17
C CYS A 38 6.07 5.25 35.98
N GLN A 39 6.95 5.75 35.09
CA GLN A 39 7.47 4.96 33.96
C GLN A 39 8.21 3.70 34.43
N LEU A 40 9.05 3.81 35.46
CA LEU A 40 9.81 2.69 36.00
C LEU A 40 8.92 1.69 36.76
N ALA A 41 7.87 2.19 37.43
CA ALA A 41 6.95 1.36 38.18
C ALA A 41 6.08 0.46 37.27
N LYS A 42 5.86 0.84 36.00
CA LYS A 42 5.12 0.05 34.99
C LYS A 42 3.79 -0.53 35.52
N ARG A 43 2.99 0.31 36.19
CA ARG A 43 1.72 -0.12 36.77
C ARG A 43 0.78 -0.57 35.65
N GLU A 44 0.06 -1.66 35.88
CA GLU A 44 -0.82 -2.27 34.87
C GLU A 44 -1.90 -1.29 34.38
N ASP A 45 -2.46 -0.48 35.28
CA ASP A 45 -3.47 0.53 34.97
C ASP A 45 -2.94 1.61 33.99
N ASP A 46 -1.71 2.09 34.22
CA ASP A 46 -1.08 3.11 33.38
C ASP A 46 -0.76 2.56 31.99
N LEU A 47 -0.36 1.29 31.91
CA LEU A 47 -0.11 0.59 30.64
C LEU A 47 -1.40 0.38 29.84
N ALA A 48 -2.49 -0.02 30.50
CA ALA A 48 -3.79 -0.20 29.86
C ALA A 48 -4.31 1.12 29.28
N LEU A 49 -4.18 2.22 30.03
CA LEU A 49 -4.54 3.56 29.58
C LEU A 49 -3.74 3.98 28.33
N ALA A 50 -2.42 3.79 28.36
CA ALA A 50 -1.55 4.13 27.24
C ALA A 50 -1.86 3.28 25.99
N GLN A 51 -2.14 1.99 26.16
CA GLN A 51 -2.56 1.12 25.06
C GLN A 51 -3.85 1.62 24.40
N GLN A 52 -4.84 2.00 25.20
CA GLN A 52 -6.11 2.52 24.71
C GLN A 52 -5.92 3.84 23.93
N GLN A 53 -5.11 4.76 24.47
CA GLN A 53 -4.80 6.03 23.81
C GLN A 53 -4.09 5.80 22.48
N LEU A 54 -3.08 4.92 22.44
CA LEU A 54 -2.37 4.59 21.20
C LEU A 54 -3.28 3.96 20.16
N PHE A 55 -4.16 3.04 20.57
CA PHE A 55 -5.14 2.44 19.67
C PHE A 55 -6.06 3.51 19.07
N SER A 56 -6.58 4.42 19.90
CA SER A 56 -7.44 5.52 19.44
C SER A 56 -6.72 6.48 18.49
N SER A 57 -5.46 6.81 18.79
CA SER A 57 -4.62 7.68 17.96
C SER A 57 -4.32 7.05 16.61
N ARG A 58 -3.98 5.76 16.58
CA ARG A 58 -3.74 5.01 15.34
C ARG A 58 -4.99 4.96 14.47
N LEU A 59 -6.15 4.70 15.06
CA LEU A 59 -7.41 4.74 14.32
C LEU A 59 -7.72 6.12 13.75
N ALA A 60 -7.45 7.19 14.49
CA ALA A 60 -7.60 8.56 14.00
C ALA A 60 -6.63 8.84 12.84
N SER A 61 -5.36 8.45 12.98
CA SER A 61 -4.32 8.59 11.96
C SER A 61 -4.67 7.84 10.67
N VAL A 62 -5.18 6.60 10.77
CA VAL A 62 -5.66 5.83 9.61
C VAL A 62 -6.81 6.56 8.91
N LYS A 63 -7.82 7.02 9.66
CA LYS A 63 -8.96 7.77 9.08
C LYS A 63 -8.52 9.07 8.43
N ASP A 64 -7.59 9.80 9.04
CA ASP A 64 -7.06 11.04 8.48
C ASP A 64 -6.21 10.78 7.23
N PHE A 65 -5.45 9.67 7.19
CA PHE A 65 -4.74 9.23 6.01
C PHE A 65 -5.71 8.89 4.88
N GLU A 66 -6.73 8.07 5.14
CA GLU A 66 -7.78 7.75 4.18
C GLU A 66 -8.45 9.02 3.63
N ARG A 67 -8.81 9.97 4.51
CA ARG A 67 -9.41 11.25 4.10
C ARG A 67 -8.47 12.05 3.21
N ARG A 68 -7.20 12.18 3.58
CA ARG A 68 -6.20 12.96 2.83
C ARG A 68 -5.88 12.36 1.47
N PHE A 69 -5.89 11.04 1.37
CA PHE A 69 -5.52 10.30 0.16
C PHE A 69 -6.71 9.67 -0.56
N ALA A 70 -7.94 10.06 -0.23
CA ALA A 70 -9.17 9.54 -0.85
C ALA A 70 -9.18 9.69 -2.38
N SER A 71 -8.54 10.72 -2.93
CA SER A 71 -8.41 10.96 -4.37
C SER A 71 -7.24 10.22 -5.03
N SER A 72 -6.37 9.59 -4.25
CA SER A 72 -5.20 8.86 -4.78
C SER A 72 -5.39 7.36 -4.66
N ILE A 73 -5.91 6.90 -3.52
CA ILE A 73 -6.18 5.49 -3.22
C ILE A 73 -7.44 5.08 -3.99
N HIS A 74 -7.22 4.44 -5.13
CA HIS A 74 -8.29 3.85 -5.93
C HIS A 74 -8.10 2.34 -5.99
N ASP A 75 -9.15 1.60 -5.65
CA ASP A 75 -9.20 0.15 -5.88
C ASP A 75 -9.78 -0.11 -7.28
N TYR A 76 -8.89 -0.26 -8.27
CA TYR A 76 -9.30 -0.55 -9.63
C TYR A 76 -9.61 -2.03 -9.81
N ASN A 77 -10.83 -2.31 -10.29
CA ASN A 77 -11.22 -3.63 -10.76
C ASN A 77 -11.29 -3.66 -12.29
N PHE A 78 -10.27 -4.23 -12.93
CA PHE A 78 -10.18 -4.27 -14.38
C PHE A 78 -10.79 -5.58 -14.94
N PRO A 79 -11.89 -5.52 -15.71
CA PRO A 79 -12.40 -6.70 -16.39
C PRO A 79 -11.44 -7.15 -17.52
N PRO A 80 -11.48 -8.44 -17.91
CA PRO A 80 -10.80 -8.91 -19.12
C PRO A 80 -11.12 -8.04 -20.34
N GLY A 81 -10.13 -7.76 -21.17
CA GLY A 81 -10.22 -6.86 -22.32
C GLY A 81 -9.90 -5.39 -22.01
N SER A 82 -9.78 -5.00 -20.73
CA SER A 82 -9.44 -3.61 -20.37
C SER A 82 -8.00 -3.27 -20.74
N LEU A 83 -7.77 -2.04 -21.22
CA LEU A 83 -6.43 -1.50 -21.41
C LEU A 83 -5.90 -0.87 -20.12
N VAL A 84 -4.70 -1.27 -19.72
CA VAL A 84 -4.04 -0.84 -18.49
C VAL A 84 -2.59 -0.45 -18.76
N LEU A 85 -2.09 0.49 -17.96
CA LEU A 85 -0.67 0.81 -17.86
C LEU A 85 -0.07 0.08 -16.66
N VAL A 86 1.16 -0.42 -16.83
CA VAL A 86 1.86 -1.17 -15.78
C VAL A 86 2.99 -0.33 -15.19
N LEU A 87 2.93 -0.07 -13.89
CA LEU A 87 3.99 0.61 -13.16
C LEU A 87 5.28 -0.22 -13.15
N ASN A 88 6.37 0.43 -13.59
CA ASN A 88 7.71 -0.11 -13.55
C ASN A 88 8.32 0.05 -12.14
N LYS A 89 7.95 -0.83 -11.21
CA LYS A 89 8.41 -0.74 -9.81
C LYS A 89 9.93 -0.82 -9.65
N LYS A 90 10.63 -1.47 -10.59
CA LYS A 90 12.10 -1.63 -10.52
C LYS A 90 12.86 -0.31 -10.60
N ILE A 91 12.27 0.73 -11.18
CA ILE A 91 12.95 2.00 -11.34
C ILE A 91 12.78 2.94 -10.16
N GLU A 92 11.79 2.74 -9.28
CA GLU A 92 11.49 3.67 -8.16
C GLU A 92 12.64 3.87 -7.18
N ALA A 93 13.53 2.89 -7.03
CA ALA A 93 14.70 2.99 -6.15
C ALA A 93 15.97 3.50 -6.88
N ALA A 94 15.92 3.75 -8.19
CA ALA A 94 17.09 4.11 -8.97
C ALA A 94 17.40 5.61 -8.91
N SER A 95 18.67 6.01 -8.82
CA SER A 95 19.04 7.44 -8.83
C SER A 95 18.69 8.18 -10.14
N ASN A 96 18.51 7.43 -11.24
CA ASN A 96 18.18 7.95 -12.56
C ASN A 96 16.70 7.77 -12.97
N ILE A 97 15.76 7.75 -12.01
CA ILE A 97 14.31 7.64 -12.24
C ILE A 97 13.81 8.62 -13.32
N LYS A 98 14.30 9.87 -13.29
CA LYS A 98 13.83 10.93 -14.19
C LYS A 98 14.05 10.60 -15.67
N CYS A 99 15.01 9.75 -16.00
CA CYS A 99 15.36 9.40 -17.37
C CYS A 99 14.74 8.07 -17.83
N LYS A 100 13.92 7.41 -17.02
CA LYS A 100 13.35 6.09 -17.32
C LYS A 100 11.83 6.14 -17.43
N PRO A 101 11.21 5.33 -18.31
CA PRO A 101 9.76 5.28 -18.43
C PRO A 101 9.13 4.74 -17.13
N ARG A 102 8.18 5.50 -16.58
CA ARG A 102 7.47 5.16 -15.33
C ARG A 102 6.50 4.00 -15.51
N TYR A 103 5.82 3.96 -16.64
CA TYR A 103 4.86 2.94 -16.99
C TYR A 103 5.32 2.19 -18.24
N PHE A 104 5.09 0.88 -18.27
CA PHE A 104 5.10 0.13 -19.51
C PHE A 104 3.83 0.44 -20.31
N GLY A 105 3.89 0.18 -21.62
CA GLY A 105 2.84 0.54 -22.58
C GLY A 105 1.46 -0.02 -22.24
N PRO A 106 0.44 0.34 -23.06
CA PRO A 106 -0.90 -0.17 -22.86
C PRO A 106 -0.89 -1.69 -23.03
N MET A 107 -1.33 -2.41 -22.00
CA MET A 107 -1.50 -3.85 -22.00
C MET A 107 -2.98 -4.20 -21.85
N VAL A 108 -3.40 -5.33 -22.40
CA VAL A 108 -4.76 -5.86 -22.29
C VAL A 108 -4.85 -6.82 -21.11
N VAL A 109 -5.87 -6.66 -20.27
CA VAL A 109 -6.15 -7.62 -19.19
C VAL A 109 -6.69 -8.92 -19.78
N VAL A 110 -6.04 -10.04 -19.52
CA VAL A 110 -6.50 -11.37 -19.97
C VAL A 110 -7.40 -12.00 -18.92
N SER A 111 -6.95 -12.01 -17.66
CA SER A 111 -7.69 -12.63 -16.55
C SER A 111 -7.21 -12.10 -15.20
N ARG A 112 -8.09 -12.16 -14.20
CA ARG A 112 -7.78 -11.89 -12.79
C ARG A 112 -7.80 -13.21 -12.01
N SER A 113 -6.76 -13.47 -11.24
CA SER A 113 -6.69 -14.62 -10.34
C SER A 113 -7.46 -14.32 -9.04
N GLN A 114 -7.90 -15.35 -8.31
CA GLN A 114 -8.60 -15.18 -7.03
C GLN A 114 -7.82 -14.32 -6.02
N GLY A 115 -6.48 -14.43 -6.00
CA GLY A 115 -5.60 -13.61 -5.16
C GLY A 115 -5.38 -12.16 -5.64
N GLY A 116 -6.17 -11.66 -6.59
CA GLY A 116 -6.11 -10.26 -7.03
C GLY A 116 -4.95 -9.90 -7.96
N SER A 117 -4.21 -10.89 -8.46
CA SER A 117 -3.19 -10.68 -9.50
C SER A 117 -3.79 -10.79 -10.90
N TYR A 118 -3.25 -10.01 -11.82
CA TYR A 118 -3.67 -9.92 -13.21
C TYR A 118 -2.66 -10.59 -14.13
N ARG A 119 -3.17 -11.34 -15.11
CA ARG A 119 -2.43 -11.74 -16.31
C ARG A 119 -2.73 -10.73 -17.40
N LEU A 120 -1.68 -10.24 -18.06
CA LEU A 120 -1.77 -9.22 -19.10
C LEU A 120 -1.20 -9.76 -20.41
N ALA A 121 -1.68 -9.22 -21.52
CA ALA A 121 -1.12 -9.39 -22.84
C ALA A 121 -0.71 -8.04 -23.41
N GLU A 122 0.30 -8.02 -24.25
CA GLU A 122 0.59 -6.88 -25.11
C GLU A 122 -0.53 -6.70 -26.15
N VAL A 123 -0.59 -5.53 -26.81
CA VAL A 123 -1.64 -5.21 -27.79
C VAL A 123 -1.55 -6.13 -29.02
N ASP A 124 -0.42 -6.75 -29.31
CA ASP A 124 -0.27 -7.74 -30.38
C ASP A 124 -0.87 -9.12 -30.03
N GLY A 125 -1.36 -9.31 -28.80
CA GLY A 125 -1.86 -10.58 -28.31
C GLY A 125 -0.85 -11.41 -27.51
N SER A 126 0.41 -10.99 -27.45
CA SER A 126 1.47 -11.71 -26.75
C SER A 126 1.21 -11.70 -25.23
N VAL A 127 0.88 -12.87 -24.67
CA VAL A 127 0.61 -13.00 -23.22
C VAL A 127 1.90 -12.88 -22.42
N SER A 128 1.90 -12.00 -21.42
CA SER A 128 3.02 -11.86 -20.50
C SER A 128 3.16 -13.09 -19.61
N LYS A 129 4.39 -13.59 -19.46
CA LYS A 129 4.72 -14.66 -18.50
C LYS A 129 4.60 -14.21 -17.04
N LEU A 130 4.62 -12.91 -16.79
CA LEU A 130 4.57 -12.34 -15.44
C LEU A 130 3.13 -12.10 -14.99
N LYS A 131 2.91 -12.24 -13.68
CA LYS A 131 1.68 -11.80 -13.02
C LYS A 131 1.89 -10.42 -12.41
N PHE A 132 0.89 -9.55 -12.52
CA PHE A 132 0.95 -8.17 -12.02
C PHE A 132 0.00 -7.99 -10.86
N ALA A 133 0.45 -7.32 -9.80
CA ALA A 133 -0.41 -6.97 -8.67
C ALA A 133 -1.29 -5.76 -9.02
N ALA A 134 -2.51 -5.71 -8.47
CA ALA A 134 -3.49 -4.65 -8.74
C ALA A 134 -2.93 -3.23 -8.56
N PHE A 135 -2.17 -2.98 -7.48
CA PHE A 135 -1.59 -1.66 -7.19
C PHE A 135 -0.57 -1.16 -8.24
N ARG A 136 -0.11 -2.03 -9.15
CA ARG A 136 0.78 -1.64 -10.26
C ARG A 136 0.03 -1.22 -11.50
N LEU A 137 -1.29 -1.40 -11.55
CA LEU A 137 -2.09 -1.16 -12.74
C LEU A 137 -2.88 0.12 -12.60
N ILE A 138 -2.91 0.90 -13.68
CA ILE A 138 -3.69 2.13 -13.81
C ILE A 138 -4.48 2.05 -15.12
N PRO A 139 -5.73 2.56 -15.19
CA PRO A 139 -6.46 2.62 -16.45
C PRO A 139 -5.65 3.36 -17.53
N TYR A 140 -5.62 2.79 -18.74
CA TYR A 140 -5.13 3.50 -19.90
C TYR A 140 -6.28 4.32 -20.50
N HIS A 141 -6.09 5.63 -20.61
CA HIS A 141 -7.05 6.53 -21.25
C HIS A 141 -6.57 6.86 -22.67
N PRO A 142 -7.21 6.29 -23.72
CA PRO A 142 -6.83 6.59 -25.09
C PRO A 142 -7.19 8.05 -25.44
N HIS A 143 -6.34 8.68 -26.24
CA HIS A 143 -6.54 10.08 -26.67
C HIS A 143 -7.66 10.24 -27.71
N SER A 144 -8.04 9.17 -28.42
CA SER A 144 -9.17 9.13 -29.35
C SER A 144 -10.10 7.96 -29.03
N SER A 145 -11.40 8.18 -29.13
CA SER A 145 -12.44 7.18 -28.89
C SER A 145 -12.70 6.29 -30.11
N THR A 146 -11.81 6.29 -31.10
CA THR A 146 -11.96 5.46 -32.30
C THR A 146 -11.83 3.99 -31.90
N SER A 147 -12.95 3.27 -31.95
CA SER A 147 -12.98 1.83 -31.73
C SER A 147 -12.25 1.15 -32.88
N ILE A 148 -11.05 0.64 -32.64
CA ILE A 148 -10.41 -0.28 -33.57
C ILE A 148 -10.97 -1.66 -33.26
N GLU A 149 -11.78 -2.21 -34.16
CA GLU A 149 -12.19 -3.60 -34.08
C GLU A 149 -10.97 -4.47 -34.27
N VAL A 150 -10.41 -4.99 -33.17
CA VAL A 150 -9.33 -5.96 -33.30
C VAL A 150 -9.94 -7.34 -33.24
N THR A 151 -10.03 -7.94 -34.42
CA THR A 151 -10.87 -9.10 -34.65
C THR A 151 -10.29 -10.41 -34.11
N GLN A 152 -9.07 -10.46 -33.55
CA GLN A 152 -8.53 -11.67 -32.93
C GLN A 152 -7.24 -11.33 -32.16
N PHE A 153 -7.34 -10.97 -30.88
CA PHE A 153 -6.15 -10.67 -30.06
C PHE A 153 -5.57 -11.90 -29.36
N LEU A 154 -6.33 -12.97 -29.14
CA LEU A 154 -5.89 -14.08 -28.30
C LEU A 154 -6.05 -15.38 -29.06
N ASN A 155 -4.94 -16.06 -29.34
CA ASN A 155 -4.97 -17.45 -29.77
C ASN A 155 -5.35 -18.30 -28.55
N ILE A 156 -6.48 -18.99 -28.60
CA ILE A 156 -7.02 -19.81 -27.50
C ILE A 156 -5.99 -20.85 -27.02
N GLN A 157 -5.09 -21.26 -27.92
CA GLN A 157 -3.99 -22.19 -27.65
C GLN A 157 -2.96 -21.63 -26.65
N ASP A 158 -2.73 -20.31 -26.62
CA ASP A 158 -1.81 -19.67 -25.66
C ASP A 158 -2.41 -19.60 -24.24
N LEU A 159 -3.74 -19.72 -24.14
CA LEU A 159 -4.47 -19.86 -22.88
C LEU A 159 -4.47 -21.31 -22.37
N ALA A 160 -4.33 -22.28 -23.28
CA ALA A 160 -4.44 -23.71 -23.01
C ALA A 160 -3.19 -24.31 -22.33
N GLY A 161 -2.07 -23.59 -22.29
CA GLY A 161 -0.86 -23.99 -21.57
C GLY A 161 -0.98 -23.93 -20.04
N THR A 162 -2.13 -23.53 -19.49
CA THR A 162 -2.42 -23.58 -18.05
C THR A 162 -3.69 -24.37 -17.79
N THR A 163 -3.61 -25.70 -17.86
CA THR A 163 -4.55 -26.54 -17.13
C THR A 163 -4.49 -26.19 -15.64
N PRO A 164 -5.63 -26.10 -14.94
CA PRO A 164 -5.66 -25.99 -13.50
C PRO A 164 -5.40 -27.38 -12.92
N GLU A 165 -4.14 -27.79 -12.88
CA GLU A 165 -3.73 -28.94 -12.08
C GLU A 165 -3.65 -28.49 -10.61
N ASP A 166 -4.74 -28.78 -9.90
CA ASP A 166 -4.87 -29.17 -8.49
C ASP A 166 -4.03 -28.52 -7.36
N ARG A 167 -4.81 -28.01 -6.38
CA ARG A 167 -4.57 -27.75 -4.94
C ARG A 167 -4.00 -26.40 -4.49
#